data_AF-A0A1F4IDF0-F1
#
_entry.id   AF-A0A1F4IDF0-F1
#
_cell.length_a   1.000
_cell.length_b   1.000
_cell.length_c   1.000
_cell.angle_alpha   90.00
_cell.angle_beta   90.00
_cell.angle_gamma   90.00
#
_symmetry.space_group_name_H-M   'P 1'
#
loop_
_entity.id
_entity.type
_entity.pdbx_description
1 polymer ?
#
loop_
_entity_poly.entity_id
_entity_poly.type
_entity_poly.pdbx_seq_one_letter_code
_entity_poly.pdbx_strand_id
1 'polypeptide(L)'
;MQLAKRIHQMLLREIDHAIEVDRLLADPRYARDVLLVCEAVPGGELAPLAALFREASRPAPGQAGAPGHAPQANEWGRDTSGFGVTQPPPVPTRPGARRASDADQPTAPEPRRSWLPRWREPK
;
A
#
# COMPACT_ATOMS: atom_id res chain seq x y z
N MET A 1 15.42 -20.01 -1.15
CA MET A 1 16.70 -19.63 -0.49
C MET A 1 17.58 -18.69 -1.30
N GLN A 2 17.79 -18.91 -2.60
CA GLN A 2 18.71 -18.10 -3.42
C GLN A 2 18.31 -16.61 -3.49
N LEU A 3 17.01 -16.32 -3.59
CA LEU A 3 16.52 -14.95 -3.74
C LEU A 3 16.79 -14.07 -2.50
N ALA A 4 16.58 -14.62 -1.30
CA ALA A 4 16.89 -13.95 -0.02
C ALA A 4 18.37 -13.60 0.11
N LYS A 5 19.27 -14.53 -0.27
CA LYS A 5 20.72 -14.27 -0.32
C LYS A 5 21.06 -13.18 -1.33
N ARG A 6 20.37 -13.14 -2.47
CA ARG A 6 20.58 -12.10 -3.49
C ARG A 6 20.10 -10.72 -3.01
N ILE A 7 18.97 -10.62 -2.29
CA ILE A 7 18.55 -9.37 -1.61
C ILE A 7 19.65 -8.90 -0.67
N HIS A 8 20.14 -9.79 0.20
CA HIS A 8 21.18 -9.46 1.18
C HIS A 8 22.46 -8.90 0.52
N GLN A 9 22.97 -9.57 -0.51
CA GLN A 9 24.16 -9.11 -1.23
C GLN A 9 23.95 -7.75 -1.90
N MET A 10 22.75 -7.49 -2.41
CA MET A 10 22.46 -6.23 -3.09
C MET A 10 22.29 -5.07 -2.10
N LEU A 11 21.68 -5.31 -0.94
CA LEU A 11 21.60 -4.33 0.15
C LEU A 11 22.98 -3.98 0.71
N LEU A 12 23.87 -4.97 0.86
CA LEU A 12 25.27 -4.71 1.22
C LEU A 12 25.97 -3.83 0.19
N ARG A 13 25.76 -4.09 -1.11
CA ARG A 13 26.45 -3.34 -2.17
C ARG A 13 25.92 -1.91 -2.33
N GLU A 14 24.61 -1.71 -2.24
CA GLU A 14 23.98 -0.42 -2.58
C GLU A 14 23.91 0.54 -1.38
N ILE A 15 23.75 0.01 -0.16
CA ILE A 15 23.56 0.84 1.04
C ILE A 15 24.33 0.34 2.27
N ASP A 16 25.28 -0.59 2.10
CA ASP A 16 26.09 -1.19 3.18
C ASP A 16 25.25 -1.78 4.33
N HIS A 17 24.07 -2.32 4.00
CA HIS A 17 23.15 -2.84 5.01
C HIS A 17 23.10 -4.37 5.02
N ALA A 18 23.52 -4.95 6.14
CA ALA A 18 23.43 -6.38 6.41
C ALA A 18 22.03 -6.75 6.94
N ILE A 19 21.50 -7.90 6.51
CA ILE A 19 20.23 -8.45 6.95
C ILE A 19 20.39 -9.91 7.36
N GLU A 20 19.51 -10.40 8.22
CA GLU A 20 19.48 -11.80 8.63
C GLU A 20 18.64 -12.62 7.64
N VAL A 21 19.28 -13.45 6.83
CA VAL A 21 18.61 -14.23 5.77
C VAL A 21 17.62 -15.24 6.33
N ASP A 22 17.96 -15.96 7.41
CA ASP A 22 17.06 -16.91 8.06
C ASP A 22 15.83 -16.20 8.62
N ARG A 23 16.02 -15.05 9.26
CA ARG A 23 14.92 -14.25 9.79
C ARG A 23 14.04 -13.67 8.68
N LEU A 24 14.62 -13.28 7.55
CA LEU A 24 13.87 -12.83 6.36
C LEU A 24 12.90 -13.91 5.84
N LEU A 25 13.26 -15.18 6.01
CA LEU A 25 12.46 -16.31 5.55
C LEU A 25 11.47 -16.81 6.60
N ALA A 26 11.81 -16.70 7.88
CA ALA A 26 11.00 -17.19 8.99
C ALA A 26 9.98 -16.17 9.50
N ASP A 27 10.29 -14.87 9.47
CA ASP A 27 9.45 -13.81 10.04
C ASP A 27 8.83 -12.92 8.94
N PRO A 28 7.51 -13.02 8.69
CA PRO A 28 6.84 -12.24 7.65
C PRO A 28 6.75 -10.74 7.97
N ARG A 29 6.94 -10.31 9.23
CA ARG A 29 7.02 -8.89 9.58
C ARG A 29 8.38 -8.33 9.22
N TYR A 30 9.44 -9.01 9.64
CA TYR A 30 10.81 -8.64 9.27
C TYR A 30 11.01 -8.64 7.75
N ALA A 31 10.44 -9.63 7.04
CA ALA A 31 10.44 -9.65 5.58
C ALA A 31 9.79 -8.39 4.97
N ARG A 32 8.67 -7.93 5.53
CA ARG A 32 7.97 -6.76 5.04
C ARG A 32 8.79 -5.49 5.17
N ASP A 33 9.45 -5.31 6.32
CA ASP A 33 10.26 -4.13 6.60
C ASP A 33 11.48 -4.07 5.66
N VAL A 34 12.17 -5.20 5.45
CA VAL A 34 13.29 -5.28 4.50
C VAL A 34 12.84 -4.99 3.08
N LEU A 35 11.69 -5.53 2.66
CA LEU A 35 11.15 -5.28 1.31
C LEU A 35 10.73 -3.82 1.12
N LEU A 36 10.22 -3.16 2.17
CA LEU A 36 9.90 -1.72 2.12
C LEU A 36 11.17 -0.88 1.93
N VAL A 37 12.27 -1.24 2.60
CA VAL A 37 13.57 -0.59 2.37
C VAL A 37 14.04 -0.79 0.93
N CYS A 38 13.93 -2.01 0.39
CA CYS A 38 14.30 -2.30 -1.00
C CYS A 38 13.51 -1.44 -2.01
N GLU A 39 12.24 -1.15 -1.74
CA GLU A 39 11.39 -0.30 -2.58
C GLU A 39 11.70 1.20 -2.43
N ALA A 40 12.24 1.60 -1.28
CA ALA A 40 12.59 3.00 -1.01
C ALA A 40 13.94 3.41 -1.61
N VAL A 41 14.83 2.46 -1.93
CA VAL A 41 16.13 2.73 -2.57
C VAL A 41 15.92 2.93 -4.08
N PRO A 42 16.19 4.13 -4.64
CA PRO A 42 16.00 4.41 -6.05
C PRO A 42 17.18 3.94 -6.91
N GLY A 43 16.92 3.60 -8.17
CA GLY A 43 17.96 3.47 -9.20
C GLY A 43 18.73 2.15 -9.23
N GLY A 44 18.24 1.10 -8.56
CA GLY A 44 18.86 -0.22 -8.50
C GLY A 44 17.91 -1.38 -8.79
N GLU A 45 18.44 -2.60 -8.69
CA GLU A 45 17.70 -3.85 -8.92
C GLU A 45 16.94 -4.32 -7.67
N LEU A 46 17.00 -3.57 -6.56
CA LEU A 46 16.36 -3.92 -5.29
C LEU A 46 14.84 -4.00 -5.41
N ALA A 47 14.21 -3.04 -6.08
CA ALA A 47 12.76 -3.00 -6.28
C ALA A 47 12.21 -4.21 -7.08
N PRO A 48 12.72 -4.54 -8.29
CA PRO A 48 12.22 -5.71 -9.02
C PRO A 48 12.52 -7.02 -8.29
N LEU A 49 13.63 -7.09 -7.55
CA LEU A 49 14.00 -8.29 -6.80
C LEU A 49 13.12 -8.49 -5.56
N ALA A 50 12.72 -7.40 -4.90
CA ALA A 50 11.73 -7.41 -3.83
C ALA A 50 10.35 -7.87 -4.33
N ALA A 51 9.92 -7.42 -5.51
CA ALA A 51 8.67 -7.87 -6.13
C ALA A 51 8.68 -9.38 -6.41
N LEU A 52 9.78 -9.89 -6.99
CA LEU A 52 9.95 -11.33 -7.22
C LEU A 52 9.90 -12.14 -5.93
N PHE A 53 10.46 -11.59 -4.84
CA PHE A 53 10.45 -12.26 -3.54
C PHE A 53 9.05 -12.32 -2.93
N ARG A 54 8.26 -11.25 -3.05
CA ARG A 54 6.86 -11.25 -2.61
C ARG A 54 6.03 -12.29 -3.35
N GLU A 55 6.19 -12.39 -4.67
CA GLU A 55 5.46 -13.37 -5.47
C GLU A 55 5.86 -14.80 -5.09
N ALA A 56 7.16 -15.07 -4.95
CA ALA A 56 7.66 -16.37 -4.53
C ALA A 56 7.26 -16.76 -3.09
N SER A 57 7.01 -15.79 -2.23
CA SER A 57 6.62 -15.99 -0.82
C SER A 57 5.11 -15.98 -0.61
N ARG A 58 4.32 -15.79 -1.67
CA ARG A 58 2.87 -15.73 -1.58
C ARG A 58 2.32 -17.11 -1.18
N PRO A 59 1.54 -17.22 -0.09
CA PRO A 59 0.91 -18.48 0.27
C PRO A 59 -0.07 -18.90 -0.82
N ALA A 60 -0.14 -20.21 -1.09
CA ALA A 60 -1.05 -20.76 -2.08
C ALA A 60 -2.51 -20.36 -1.76
N PRO A 61 -3.33 -20.05 -2.78
CA PRO A 61 -4.73 -19.69 -2.58
C PRO A 61 -5.45 -20.86 -1.89
N GLY A 62 -5.90 -20.64 -0.65
CA GLY A 62 -6.53 -21.67 0.19
C GLY A 62 -5.86 -21.88 1.56
N GLN A 63 -4.63 -21.38 1.77
CA GLN A 63 -3.95 -21.35 3.07
C GLN A 63 -4.02 -19.98 3.76
N ALA A 64 -4.92 -19.11 3.31
CA ALA A 64 -5.25 -17.91 4.06
C ALA A 64 -5.91 -18.36 5.37
N GLY A 65 -5.09 -18.49 6.44
CA GLY A 65 -5.60 -18.66 7.79
C GLY A 65 -6.70 -17.63 8.04
N ALA A 66 -7.78 -18.07 8.71
CA ALA A 66 -8.99 -17.30 8.93
C ALA A 66 -8.67 -15.82 9.15
N PRO A 67 -9.36 -14.88 8.47
CA PRO A 67 -9.05 -13.46 8.55
C PRO A 67 -9.17 -12.99 10.01
N GLY A 68 -8.02 -12.96 10.69
CA GLY A 68 -7.85 -12.43 12.02
C GLY A 68 -7.78 -10.92 11.99
N HIS A 69 -8.78 -10.28 11.37
CA HIS A 69 -9.17 -8.92 11.72
C HIS A 69 -10.37 -9.05 12.64
N ALA A 70 -10.13 -9.37 13.90
CA ALA A 70 -11.06 -8.92 14.91
C ALA A 70 -11.00 -7.38 14.87
N PRO A 71 -12.10 -6.67 14.57
CA PRO A 71 -12.11 -5.21 14.61
C PRO A 71 -11.67 -4.77 16.01
N GLN A 72 -10.48 -4.19 16.09
CA GLN A 72 -9.98 -3.63 17.33
C GLN A 72 -10.85 -2.40 17.63
N ALA A 73 -11.53 -2.40 18.78
CA ALA A 73 -12.28 -1.24 19.24
C ALA A 73 -11.30 -0.11 19.56
N ASN A 74 -10.99 0.72 18.56
CA ASN A 74 -10.20 1.91 18.73
C ASN A 74 -11.10 3.06 19.24
N GLU A 75 -10.84 3.53 20.45
CA GLU A 75 -11.50 4.68 21.07
C GLU A 75 -11.21 6.01 20.34
N TRP A 76 -10.05 6.16 19.71
CA TRP A 76 -9.68 7.32 18.88
C TRP A 76 -10.46 7.41 17.56
N GLY A 77 -11.21 6.37 17.18
CA GLY A 77 -12.09 6.39 16.00
C GLY A 77 -13.42 7.11 16.23
N ARG A 78 -13.74 7.49 17.48
CA ARG A 78 -15.05 8.05 17.83
C ARG A 78 -15.09 9.58 17.95
N ASP A 79 -13.95 10.26 18.09
CA ASP A 79 -13.88 11.70 18.35
C ASP A 79 -13.31 12.55 17.19
N THR A 80 -13.52 12.14 15.94
CA THR A 80 -13.32 13.05 14.79
C THR A 80 -14.64 13.67 14.33
N SER A 81 -15.51 14.06 15.26
CA SER A 81 -16.65 14.95 14.97
C SER A 81 -16.15 16.39 14.90
N GLY A 82 -15.44 16.75 13.83
CA GLY A 82 -14.85 18.08 13.73
C GLY A 82 -14.30 18.52 12.38
N PHE A 83 -14.38 17.69 11.32
CA PHE A 83 -14.00 18.12 9.98
C PHE A 83 -15.00 17.61 8.92
N GLY A 84 -15.91 18.48 8.51
CA GLY A 84 -16.18 18.67 7.08
C GLY A 84 -17.33 17.93 6.39
N VAL A 85 -18.35 17.40 7.07
CA VAL A 85 -19.60 17.00 6.39
C VAL A 85 -20.82 17.48 7.18
N THR A 86 -21.19 18.75 7.00
CA THR A 86 -22.58 19.15 7.24
C THR A 86 -23.40 18.50 6.13
N GLN A 87 -24.08 17.41 6.43
CA GLN A 87 -25.16 16.92 5.59
C GLN A 87 -26.28 17.98 5.65
N PRO A 88 -26.62 18.68 4.55
CA PRO A 88 -27.78 19.57 4.58
C PRO A 88 -29.05 18.72 4.80
N PRO A 89 -30.03 19.22 5.56
CA PRO A 89 -31.26 18.47 5.84
C PRO A 89 -31.98 18.10 4.53
N PRO A 90 -32.59 16.91 4.45
CA PRO A 90 -33.29 16.48 3.24
C PRO A 90 -34.49 17.41 2.97
N VAL A 91 -34.45 18.13 1.86
CA VAL A 91 -35.62 18.84 1.34
C VAL A 91 -36.63 17.82 0.81
N PRO A 92 -37.93 17.89 1.19
CA PRO A 92 -38.93 16.96 0.67
C PRO A 92 -39.08 17.14 -0.83
N THR A 93 -38.74 16.09 -1.58
CA THR A 93 -38.90 16.01 -3.04
C THR A 93 -40.39 16.07 -3.39
N ARG A 94 -40.81 17.16 -4.03
CA ARG A 94 -42.11 17.24 -4.72
C ARG A 94 -41.89 16.70 -6.15
N PRO A 95 -42.71 15.75 -6.64
CA PRO A 95 -42.46 15.11 -7.92
C PRO A 95 -42.90 16.04 -9.05
N GLY A 96 -41.98 16.36 -9.96
CA GLY A 96 -42.31 16.95 -11.26
C GLY A 96 -41.40 18.07 -11.70
N ALA A 97 -40.26 17.73 -12.31
CA ALA A 97 -39.69 18.49 -13.42
C ALA A 97 -38.54 17.70 -14.08
N ARG A 98 -38.88 17.08 -15.21
CA ARG A 98 -38.06 16.84 -16.42
C ARG A 98 -36.59 16.48 -16.25
N ARG A 99 -36.32 15.20 -16.54
CA ARG A 99 -35.08 14.66 -17.11
C ARG A 99 -34.57 15.56 -18.25
N ALA A 100 -33.35 16.08 -18.10
CA ALA A 100 -32.53 16.58 -19.20
C ALA A 100 -31.29 15.67 -19.27
N SER A 101 -31.26 14.83 -20.29
CA SER A 101 -30.02 14.21 -20.77
C SER A 101 -29.32 15.22 -21.68
N ASP A 102 -28.03 15.47 -21.43
CA ASP A 102 -27.00 15.75 -22.44
C ASP A 102 -25.66 15.69 -21.69
N ALA A 103 -24.88 14.63 -21.90
CA ALA A 103 -23.67 14.61 -22.72
C ALA A 103 -22.47 15.32 -22.05
N ASP A 104 -21.48 14.55 -21.62
CA ASP A 104 -20.16 14.47 -22.28
C ASP A 104 -19.18 13.69 -21.36
N GLN A 105 -18.45 12.74 -21.94
CA GLN A 105 -17.37 11.98 -21.28
C GLN A 105 -16.09 12.84 -21.22
N PRO A 106 -15.19 12.58 -20.26
CA PRO A 106 -13.89 12.09 -20.73
C PRO A 106 -13.30 10.93 -19.92
N THR A 107 -12.70 10.03 -20.70
CA THR A 107 -11.76 8.97 -20.30
C THR A 107 -10.51 9.52 -19.62
N ALA A 108 -10.21 9.08 -18.40
CA ALA A 108 -8.86 8.79 -17.89
C ALA A 108 -8.93 8.18 -16.48
N PRO A 109 -8.18 7.09 -16.18
CA PRO A 109 -7.95 6.70 -14.79
C PRO A 109 -7.01 7.73 -14.13
N GLU A 110 -7.47 8.43 -13.10
CA GLU A 110 -6.61 9.31 -12.30
C GLU A 110 -5.41 8.52 -11.72
N PRO A 111 -4.19 9.10 -11.72
CA PRO A 111 -3.06 8.46 -11.08
C PRO A 111 -3.34 8.32 -9.59
N ARG A 112 -3.22 7.08 -9.10
CA ARG A 112 -3.36 6.74 -7.68
C ARG A 112 -2.49 7.69 -6.84
N ARG A 113 -3.15 8.43 -5.95
CA ARG A 113 -2.50 9.27 -4.93
C ARG A 113 -1.47 8.42 -4.18
N SER A 114 -0.19 8.69 -4.39
CA SER A 114 0.90 8.09 -3.62
C SER A 114 0.93 8.73 -2.24
N TRP A 115 0.83 7.90 -1.20
CA TRP A 115 0.98 8.30 0.20
C TRP A 115 2.44 8.52 0.62
N LEU A 116 3.39 8.43 -0.32
CA LEU A 116 4.82 8.53 -0.06
C LEU A 116 5.21 10.02 -0.05
N PRO A 117 5.80 10.54 1.05
CA PRO A 117 6.33 11.90 1.05
C PRO A 117 7.48 12.01 0.03
N ARG A 118 7.37 13.00 -0.87
CA ARG A 118 8.30 13.30 -1.96
C ARG A 118 9.64 13.82 -1.43
N TRP A 119 10.52 12.92 -0.98
CA TRP A 119 11.82 13.25 -0.40
C TRP A 119 12.98 13.25 -1.42
N ARG A 120 12.88 13.95 -2.55
CA ARG A 120 14.04 14.56 -3.28
C ARG A 120 13.65 15.01 -4.69
N GLU A 121 13.61 16.33 -4.88
CA GLU A 121 13.98 16.97 -6.14
C GLU A 121 15.43 17.45 -5.97
N PRO A 122 16.40 17.05 -6.80
CA PRO A 122 17.64 17.81 -6.94
C PRO A 122 17.40 19.03 -7.84
N LYS A 123 17.99 20.16 -7.45
CA LYS A 123 17.99 21.45 -8.14
C LYS A 123 18.75 21.41 -9.46
#